data_AF-A0A2V1BD21-F1
#
_entry.id   AF-A0A2V1BD21-F1
#
_cell.length_a   1.000
_cell.length_b   1.000
_cell.length_c   1.000
_cell.angle_alpha   90.00
_cell.angle_beta   90.00
_cell.angle_gamma   90.00
#
_symmetry.space_group_name_H-M   'P 1'
#
loop_
_entity.id
_entity.type
_entity.pdbx_description
1 polymer ?
#
loop_
_entity_poly.entity_id
_entity_poly.type
_entity_poly.pdbx_seq_one_letter_code
_entity_poly.pdbx_strand_id
1 'polypeptide(L)'
;MSHALILGVSGISGCGIDFTKSVPDVVRLLKEKIPDVNTVSHVFFTAYVATSDFESLRRVNTSILETAIRSIEEVSEKLEVVILQTGGKGYGLEFPKEVNITPPLREDMPRIPQPYQDKIFYYTQYDMLTELSKGKSWTFTEIRPDGIVGFVPGSNAMNMAQGIALYLSLYKEVYGVGATVPFPGFEHGYNSTHSDTFQDILARMEIYAATNPKKCGNGGIFNIADDFVKENSKTWGAMVEKHGLDPAGMKFQNWAHVHFMLVQFDFDRQYDLSRAREVGFMEKVDTAKGYFTAWDRMKAAKIFP
;
A
#
# COMPACT_ATOMS: atom_id res chain seq x y z
N MET A 1 -2.38 19.82 -21.41
CA MET A 1 -1.89 18.52 -20.91
C MET A 1 -1.78 18.65 -19.40
N SER A 2 -2.42 17.75 -18.66
CA SER A 2 -2.37 17.70 -17.19
C SER A 2 -1.20 16.83 -16.78
N HIS A 3 -0.32 17.32 -15.90
CA HIS A 3 0.83 16.57 -15.41
C HIS A 3 0.58 16.02 -14.01
N ALA A 4 1.05 14.80 -13.76
CA ALA A 4 0.99 14.11 -12.48
C ALA A 4 2.39 14.01 -11.86
N LEU A 5 2.47 14.23 -10.55
CA LEU A 5 3.69 14.10 -9.77
C LEU A 5 3.54 12.98 -8.75
N ILE A 6 4.38 11.94 -8.85
CA ILE A 6 4.45 10.84 -7.89
C ILE A 6 5.51 11.17 -6.83
N LEU A 7 5.07 11.26 -5.58
CA LEU A 7 5.89 11.55 -4.43
C LEU A 7 6.19 10.26 -3.68
N GLY A 8 7.40 9.73 -3.93
CA GLY A 8 7.99 8.59 -3.24
C GLY A 8 9.17 9.01 -2.35
N VAL A 9 9.55 8.14 -1.41
CA VAL A 9 10.78 8.32 -0.61
C VAL A 9 12.01 8.18 -1.52
N SER A 10 13.09 8.90 -1.21
CA SER A 10 14.36 8.77 -1.92
C SER A 10 14.80 7.29 -2.05
N GLY A 11 15.13 6.86 -3.28
CA GLY A 11 15.55 5.49 -3.58
C GLY A 11 14.44 4.53 -4.00
N ILE A 12 13.15 4.91 -3.89
CA ILE A 12 12.01 4.15 -4.39
C ILE A 12 11.32 5.05 -5.42
N SER A 13 11.54 4.75 -6.70
CA SER A 13 11.02 5.46 -7.90
C SER A 13 10.01 6.59 -7.63
N GLY A 14 10.49 7.83 -7.66
CA GLY A 14 9.73 9.08 -7.48
C GLY A 14 10.60 10.28 -7.86
N CYS A 15 10.11 11.51 -7.65
CA CYS A 15 10.82 12.76 -8.00
C CYS A 15 12.20 12.96 -7.35
N GLY A 16 12.59 12.11 -6.38
CA GLY A 16 13.91 12.17 -5.73
C GLY A 16 14.11 13.43 -4.88
N ILE A 17 13.01 13.93 -4.31
CA ILE A 17 12.96 15.13 -3.47
C ILE A 17 12.78 14.68 -2.02
N ASP A 18 13.59 15.28 -1.15
CA ASP A 18 13.55 15.03 0.29
C ASP A 18 12.59 16.00 0.97
N PHE A 19 11.39 15.51 1.31
CA PHE A 19 10.33 16.28 1.94
C PHE A 19 10.54 16.49 3.45
N THR A 20 11.65 16.01 4.03
CA THR A 20 12.03 16.36 5.42
C THR A 20 12.65 17.76 5.52
N LYS A 21 12.95 18.39 4.38
CA LYS A 21 13.49 19.75 4.28
C LYS A 21 12.40 20.80 4.48
N SER A 22 12.83 22.06 4.56
CA SER A 22 11.92 23.21 4.62
C SER A 22 11.13 23.38 3.31
N VAL A 23 9.93 23.99 3.38
CA VAL A 23 9.14 24.32 2.18
C VAL A 23 9.95 25.12 1.14
N PRO A 24 10.71 26.18 1.48
CA PRO A 24 11.54 26.89 0.50
C PRO A 24 12.59 26.00 -0.18
N ASP A 25 13.21 25.08 0.56
CA ASP A 25 14.17 24.14 -0.02
C ASP A 25 13.50 23.14 -0.96
N VAL A 26 12.33 22.63 -0.58
CA VAL A 26 11.56 21.70 -1.42
C VAL A 26 11.03 22.39 -2.67
N VAL A 27 10.55 23.63 -2.56
CA VAL A 27 10.16 24.48 -3.71
C VAL A 27 11.32 24.68 -4.69
N ARG A 28 12.51 24.97 -4.17
CA ARG A 28 13.72 25.08 -5.00
C ARG A 28 14.01 23.75 -5.72
N LEU A 29 14.02 22.63 -4.99
CA LEU A 29 14.27 21.31 -5.54
C LEU A 29 13.23 20.89 -6.59
N LEU A 30 11.95 21.23 -6.36
CA LEU A 30 10.86 20.99 -7.30
C LEU A 30 11.10 21.74 -8.62
N LYS A 31 11.43 23.03 -8.55
CA LYS A 31 11.73 23.86 -9.74
C LYS A 31 13.00 23.40 -10.48
N GLU A 32 14.01 22.93 -9.76
CA GLU A 32 15.27 22.47 -10.34
C GLU A 32 15.14 21.10 -11.02
N LYS A 33 14.40 20.17 -10.40
CA LYS A 33 14.39 18.75 -10.82
C LYS A 33 13.20 18.35 -11.68
N ILE A 34 12.10 19.09 -11.62
CA ILE A 34 10.84 18.72 -12.28
C ILE A 34 10.55 19.72 -13.42
N PRO A 35 10.76 19.32 -14.68
CA PRO A 35 10.36 20.12 -15.83
C PRO A 35 8.88 20.47 -15.76
N ASP A 36 8.53 21.71 -16.10
CA ASP A 36 7.15 22.21 -16.14
C ASP A 36 6.37 21.97 -14.82
N VAL A 37 7.05 22.04 -13.66
CA VAL A 37 6.43 21.77 -12.35
C VAL A 37 5.19 22.64 -12.07
N ASN A 38 5.14 23.83 -12.66
CA ASN A 38 4.00 24.75 -12.61
C ASN A 38 2.75 24.28 -13.35
N THR A 39 2.82 23.12 -13.99
CA THR A 39 1.69 22.48 -14.67
C THR A 39 1.21 21.22 -13.97
N VAL A 40 1.82 20.86 -12.82
CA VAL A 40 1.40 19.74 -11.99
C VAL A 40 -0.01 20.00 -11.48
N SER A 41 -0.91 19.06 -11.75
CA SER A 41 -2.33 19.12 -11.38
C SER A 41 -2.73 17.99 -10.44
N HIS A 42 -2.01 16.88 -10.49
CA HIS A 42 -2.30 15.70 -9.69
C HIS A 42 -1.05 15.31 -8.89
N VAL A 43 -1.21 15.07 -7.60
CA VAL A 43 -0.15 14.61 -6.70
C VAL A 43 -0.53 13.23 -6.18
N PHE A 44 0.36 12.26 -6.31
CA PHE A 44 0.21 10.92 -5.74
C PHE A 44 1.21 10.77 -4.60
N PHE A 45 0.72 10.77 -3.36
CA PHE A 45 1.55 10.64 -2.17
C PHE A 45 1.52 9.20 -1.65
N THR A 46 2.56 8.44 -2.00
CA THR A 46 2.69 6.99 -1.72
C THR A 46 3.95 6.72 -0.89
N ALA A 47 4.26 7.60 0.07
CA ALA A 47 5.49 7.62 0.84
C ALA A 47 5.21 7.64 2.35
N TYR A 48 6.08 6.97 3.12
CA TYR A 48 6.13 7.13 4.58
C TYR A 48 7.56 6.91 5.08
N VAL A 49 7.88 7.49 6.23
CA VAL A 49 9.15 7.30 6.94
C VAL A 49 8.87 6.43 8.17
N ALA A 50 9.54 5.29 8.26
CA ALA A 50 9.51 4.45 9.45
C ALA A 50 10.32 5.09 10.59
N THR A 51 9.79 5.06 11.80
CA THR A 51 10.43 5.57 13.02
C THR A 51 10.35 4.53 14.13
N SER A 52 11.10 4.74 15.21
CA SER A 52 11.17 3.82 16.36
C SER A 52 9.96 3.89 17.30
N ASP A 53 9.19 4.98 17.25
CA ASP A 53 8.06 5.24 18.14
C ASP A 53 6.89 5.89 17.40
N PHE A 54 5.67 5.73 17.94
CA PHE A 54 4.43 6.21 17.33
C PHE A 54 4.31 7.73 17.29
N GLU A 55 4.90 8.45 18.25
CA GLU A 55 4.83 9.92 18.29
C GLU A 55 5.65 10.53 17.15
N SER A 56 6.89 10.07 16.99
CA SER A 56 7.75 10.41 15.87
C SER A 56 7.16 9.95 14.54
N LEU A 57 6.52 8.76 14.50
CA LEU A 57 5.88 8.24 13.29
C LEU A 57 4.79 9.21 12.81
N ARG A 58 3.93 9.62 13.75
CA ARG A 58 2.87 10.58 13.51
C ARG A 58 3.41 11.93 13.07
N ARG A 59 4.35 12.50 13.82
CA ARG A 59 4.93 13.83 13.57
C ARG A 59 5.63 13.89 12.21
N VAL A 60 6.55 12.96 11.94
CA VAL A 60 7.35 12.96 10.71
C VAL A 60 6.46 12.74 9.49
N ASN A 61 5.57 11.73 9.50
CA ASN A 61 4.74 11.41 8.34
C ASN A 61 3.67 12.47 8.02
N THR A 62 3.19 13.19 9.04
CA THR A 62 2.33 14.36 8.82
C THR A 62 3.13 15.52 8.23
N SER A 63 4.33 15.79 8.76
CA SER A 63 5.18 16.89 8.31
C SER A 63 5.66 16.73 6.86
N ILE A 64 6.10 15.55 6.43
CA ILE A 64 6.54 15.36 5.04
C ILE A 64 5.40 15.55 4.03
N LEU A 65 4.17 15.16 4.38
CA LEU A 65 3.00 15.37 3.54
C LEU A 65 2.64 16.85 3.51
N GLU A 66 2.64 17.53 4.65
CA GLU A 66 2.37 18.97 4.72
C GLU A 66 3.39 19.77 3.89
N THR A 67 4.69 19.49 4.07
CA THR A 67 5.77 20.11 3.29
C THR A 67 5.57 19.86 1.80
N ALA A 68 5.24 18.63 1.40
CA ALA A 68 4.97 18.30 0.01
C ALA A 68 3.83 19.14 -0.56
N ILE A 69 2.67 19.16 0.09
CA ILE A 69 1.49 19.86 -0.44
C ILE A 69 1.72 21.38 -0.48
N ARG A 70 2.23 21.97 0.60
CA ARG A 70 2.53 23.42 0.63
C ARG A 70 3.53 23.82 -0.45
N SER A 71 4.55 23.00 -0.68
CA SER A 71 5.54 23.28 -1.73
C SER A 71 4.94 23.17 -3.12
N ILE A 72 4.03 22.21 -3.35
CA ILE A 72 3.33 22.08 -4.63
C ILE A 72 2.37 23.25 -4.89
N GLU A 73 1.64 23.71 -3.86
CA GLU A 73 0.80 24.92 -3.96
C GLU A 73 1.60 26.16 -4.38
N GLU A 74 2.84 26.31 -3.90
CA GLU A 74 3.71 27.45 -4.25
C GLU A 74 4.25 27.38 -5.69
N VAL A 75 4.43 26.18 -6.24
CA VAL A 75 5.01 26.03 -7.58
C VAL A 75 3.99 25.83 -8.68
N SER A 76 2.76 25.39 -8.36
CA SER A 76 1.72 25.10 -9.33
C SER A 76 0.33 25.57 -8.88
N GLU A 77 -0.17 26.63 -9.53
CA GLU A 77 -1.56 27.09 -9.41
C GLU A 77 -2.57 26.11 -10.05
N LYS A 78 -2.09 25.09 -10.78
CA LYS A 78 -2.93 24.10 -11.47
C LYS A 78 -3.24 22.87 -10.63
N LEU A 79 -2.85 22.83 -9.36
CA LEU A 79 -3.17 21.71 -8.47
C LEU A 79 -4.70 21.51 -8.43
N GLU A 80 -5.13 20.28 -8.66
CA GLU A 80 -6.53 19.86 -8.71
C GLU A 80 -6.80 18.71 -7.73
N VAL A 81 -5.92 17.70 -7.66
CA VAL A 81 -6.15 16.51 -6.84
C VAL A 81 -4.89 16.02 -6.12
N VAL A 82 -5.03 15.66 -4.86
CA VAL A 82 -4.04 14.94 -4.06
C VAL A 82 -4.57 13.55 -3.72
N ILE A 83 -3.86 12.50 -4.11
CA ILE A 83 -4.11 11.13 -3.69
C ILE A 83 -3.22 10.80 -2.50
N LEU A 84 -3.84 10.41 -1.39
CA LEU A 84 -3.18 9.97 -0.18
C LEU A 84 -3.32 8.45 -0.06
N GLN A 85 -2.24 7.70 -0.21
CA GLN A 85 -2.24 6.27 0.05
C GLN A 85 -1.98 6.00 1.54
N THR A 86 -2.92 5.35 2.21
CA THR A 86 -2.78 4.92 3.62
C THR A 86 -2.78 3.39 3.70
N GLY A 87 -3.81 2.79 4.30
CA GLY A 87 -3.97 1.34 4.39
C GLY A 87 -4.70 0.90 5.66
N GLY A 88 -4.64 -0.40 5.93
CA GLY A 88 -5.49 -1.03 6.93
C GLY A 88 -5.23 -0.67 8.39
N LYS A 89 -4.11 0.00 8.72
CA LYS A 89 -3.90 0.49 10.10
C LYS A 89 -5.00 1.45 10.55
N GLY A 90 -5.69 2.13 9.63
CA GLY A 90 -6.86 2.95 9.91
C GLY A 90 -8.04 2.17 10.52
N TYR A 91 -8.07 0.84 10.35
CA TYR A 91 -9.05 -0.08 10.94
C TYR A 91 -8.56 -0.77 12.21
N GLY A 92 -7.34 -0.47 12.67
CA GLY A 92 -6.75 -1.09 13.86
C GLY A 92 -6.01 -2.38 13.61
N LEU A 93 -5.69 -2.72 12.35
CA LEU A 93 -4.98 -3.97 12.03
C LEU A 93 -3.60 -4.10 12.73
N GLU A 94 -3.00 -3.00 13.17
CA GLU A 94 -1.74 -2.98 13.95
C GLU A 94 -1.93 -3.31 15.45
N PHE A 95 -3.18 -3.34 15.93
CA PHE A 95 -3.56 -3.61 17.32
C PHE A 95 -4.66 -4.68 17.43
N PRO A 96 -4.49 -5.87 16.82
CA PRO A 96 -5.56 -6.86 16.71
C PRO A 96 -5.93 -7.53 18.03
N LYS A 97 -5.10 -7.40 19.07
CA LYS A 97 -5.40 -7.93 20.41
C LYS A 97 -6.19 -6.93 21.26
N GLU A 98 -6.10 -5.64 20.91
CA GLU A 98 -6.62 -4.54 21.70
C GLU A 98 -7.84 -3.87 21.04
N VAL A 99 -7.96 -3.97 19.72
CA VAL A 99 -9.06 -3.45 18.92
C VAL A 99 -9.87 -4.62 18.38
N ASN A 100 -11.18 -4.60 18.62
CA ASN A 100 -12.07 -5.59 18.03
C ASN A 100 -12.25 -5.30 16.53
N ILE A 101 -11.60 -6.11 15.69
CA ILE A 101 -11.66 -6.00 14.23
C ILE A 101 -12.81 -6.89 13.75
N THR A 102 -13.81 -6.30 13.11
CA THR A 102 -14.99 -7.03 12.60
C THR A 102 -15.11 -6.81 11.10
N PRO A 103 -14.57 -7.73 10.28
CA PRO A 103 -14.71 -7.68 8.84
C PRO A 103 -16.16 -7.91 8.38
N PRO A 104 -16.55 -7.47 7.16
CA PRO A 104 -15.70 -6.76 6.20
C PRO A 104 -15.39 -5.33 6.67
N LEU A 105 -14.14 -4.87 6.47
CA LEU A 105 -13.71 -3.53 6.84
C LEU A 105 -14.30 -2.52 5.85
N ARG A 106 -14.91 -1.45 6.39
CA ARG A 106 -15.66 -0.45 5.61
C ARG A 106 -15.17 0.96 5.90
N GLU A 107 -15.19 1.83 4.90
CA GLU A 107 -14.69 3.20 4.99
C GLU A 107 -15.54 4.10 5.89
N ASP A 108 -16.78 3.70 6.20
CA ASP A 108 -17.69 4.37 7.14
C ASP A 108 -17.49 3.93 8.60
N MET A 109 -16.60 2.97 8.86
CA MET A 109 -16.25 2.59 10.23
C MET A 109 -15.63 3.77 11.00
N PRO A 110 -15.95 3.93 12.30
CA PRO A 110 -15.33 4.95 13.12
C PRO A 110 -13.82 4.70 13.26
N ARG A 111 -13.08 5.75 13.59
CA ARG A 111 -11.69 5.60 14.04
C ARG A 111 -11.62 4.67 15.25
N ILE A 112 -10.51 3.95 15.37
CA ILE A 112 -10.30 3.02 16.49
C ILE A 112 -10.28 3.76 17.83
N PRO A 113 -10.62 3.11 18.96
CA PRO A 113 -10.70 3.78 20.25
C PRO A 113 -9.33 4.23 20.79
N GLN A 114 -9.36 5.22 21.68
CA GLN A 114 -8.20 5.59 22.49
C GLN A 114 -7.77 4.44 23.43
N PRO A 115 -6.48 4.29 23.75
CA PRO A 115 -5.34 5.15 23.36
C PRO A 115 -4.70 4.77 22.00
N TYR A 116 -5.25 3.78 21.28
CA TYR A 116 -4.65 3.28 20.04
C TYR A 116 -4.86 4.24 18.87
N GLN A 117 -5.94 5.02 18.90
CA GLN A 117 -6.21 6.06 17.92
C GLN A 117 -5.02 6.99 17.69
N ASP A 118 -4.37 7.44 18.76
CA ASP A 118 -3.26 8.39 18.72
C ASP A 118 -1.98 7.81 18.10
N LYS A 119 -1.92 6.49 17.94
CA LYS A 119 -0.80 5.76 17.35
C LYS A 119 -0.92 5.63 15.82
N ILE A 120 -2.08 5.94 15.25
CA ILE A 120 -2.33 5.83 13.81
C ILE A 120 -2.05 7.16 13.11
N PHE A 121 -0.89 7.26 12.46
CA PHE A 121 -0.48 8.49 11.74
C PHE A 121 -1.35 8.82 10.51
N TYR A 122 -2.07 7.84 9.94
CA TYR A 122 -2.99 8.08 8.83
C TYR A 122 -4.06 9.11 9.17
N TYR A 123 -4.55 9.11 10.41
CA TYR A 123 -5.57 10.04 10.86
C TYR A 123 -5.09 11.48 10.83
N THR A 124 -3.83 11.74 11.21
CA THR A 124 -3.28 13.10 11.18
C THR A 124 -2.93 13.58 9.77
N GLN A 125 -2.54 12.67 8.88
CA GLN A 125 -2.40 13.00 7.46
C GLN A 125 -3.75 13.39 6.85
N TYR A 126 -4.80 12.61 7.11
CA TYR A 126 -6.15 12.89 6.64
C TYR A 126 -6.70 14.22 7.22
N ASP A 127 -6.57 14.42 8.53
CA ASP A 127 -7.05 15.65 9.20
C ASP A 127 -6.33 16.89 8.67
N MET A 128 -5.01 16.80 8.46
CA MET A 128 -4.20 17.89 7.92
C MET A 128 -4.60 18.22 6.48
N LEU A 129 -4.81 17.24 5.60
CA LEU A 129 -5.32 17.48 4.24
C LEU A 129 -6.74 18.04 4.25
N THR A 130 -7.59 17.57 5.16
CA THR A 130 -8.95 18.10 5.35
C THR A 130 -8.90 19.58 5.68
N GLU A 131 -7.99 20.00 6.56
CA GLU A 131 -7.83 21.41 6.89
C GLU A 131 -7.21 22.21 5.74
N LEU A 132 -6.12 21.73 5.14
CA LEU A 132 -5.42 22.43 4.05
C LEU A 132 -6.28 22.64 2.81
N SER A 133 -7.17 21.69 2.50
CA SER A 133 -8.01 21.74 1.29
C SER A 133 -9.19 22.73 1.42
N LYS A 134 -9.50 23.25 2.62
CA LYS A 134 -10.62 24.18 2.82
C LYS A 134 -10.43 25.46 2.00
N GLY A 135 -11.43 25.75 1.16
CA GLY A 135 -11.44 26.95 0.31
C GLY A 135 -10.42 26.94 -0.83
N LYS A 136 -9.74 25.80 -1.06
CA LYS A 136 -8.80 25.64 -2.17
C LYS A 136 -9.52 25.16 -3.43
N SER A 137 -8.88 25.36 -4.58
CA SER A 137 -9.32 24.83 -5.88
C SER A 137 -9.09 23.32 -6.02
N TRP A 138 -8.16 22.77 -5.23
CA TRP A 138 -7.82 21.36 -5.23
C TRP A 138 -8.56 20.59 -4.14
N THR A 139 -8.63 19.28 -4.31
CA THR A 139 -9.23 18.36 -3.36
C THR A 139 -8.37 17.12 -3.14
N PHE A 140 -8.75 16.24 -2.20
CA PHE A 140 -8.01 15.02 -1.96
C PHE A 140 -8.91 13.79 -1.82
N THR A 141 -8.29 12.63 -1.99
CA THR A 141 -8.88 11.30 -1.81
C THR A 141 -7.91 10.40 -1.07
N GLU A 142 -8.40 9.67 -0.07
CA GLU A 142 -7.66 8.63 0.64
C GLU A 142 -7.93 7.26 0.01
N ILE A 143 -6.87 6.52 -0.34
CA ILE A 143 -6.97 5.15 -0.84
C ILE A 143 -6.33 4.19 0.17
N ARG A 144 -7.09 3.19 0.60
CA ARG A 144 -6.70 2.20 1.61
C ARG A 144 -6.52 0.82 0.96
N PRO A 145 -5.28 0.39 0.66
CA PRO A 145 -4.99 -1.00 0.33
C PRO A 145 -4.95 -1.91 1.58
N ASP A 146 -5.07 -3.22 1.39
CA ASP A 146 -4.61 -4.27 2.33
C ASP A 146 -3.11 -4.54 2.06
N GLY A 147 -2.61 -5.74 2.37
CA GLY A 147 -1.27 -6.20 2.02
C GLY A 147 -0.98 -6.03 0.53
N ILE A 148 -0.07 -5.12 0.20
CA ILE A 148 0.27 -4.82 -1.20
C ILE A 148 1.16 -5.92 -1.77
N VAL A 149 0.72 -6.49 -2.88
CA VAL A 149 1.45 -7.49 -3.68
C VAL A 149 2.03 -6.77 -4.90
N GLY A 150 3.35 -6.72 -5.01
CA GLY A 150 3.96 -5.89 -6.04
C GLY A 150 5.46 -6.09 -6.26
N PHE A 151 6.02 -5.22 -7.08
CA PHE A 151 7.42 -5.15 -7.42
C PHE A 151 7.84 -3.68 -7.57
N VAL A 152 8.94 -3.33 -6.91
CA VAL A 152 9.66 -2.08 -7.15
C VAL A 152 11.16 -2.38 -7.32
N PRO A 153 11.84 -1.77 -8.31
CA PRO A 153 13.29 -1.89 -8.43
C PRO A 153 14.00 -1.33 -7.19
N GLY A 154 14.79 -2.15 -6.49
CA GLY A 154 15.54 -1.76 -5.29
C GLY A 154 15.08 -2.46 -4.01
N SER A 155 15.35 -1.86 -2.84
CA SER A 155 14.92 -2.39 -1.55
C SER A 155 13.50 -1.93 -1.21
N ASN A 156 12.58 -2.88 -1.01
CA ASN A 156 11.27 -2.63 -0.42
C ASN A 156 11.12 -3.45 0.87
N ALA A 157 10.92 -2.77 1.99
CA ALA A 157 10.74 -3.41 3.29
C ALA A 157 9.39 -4.16 3.42
N MET A 158 8.40 -3.84 2.57
CA MET A 158 7.05 -4.40 2.61
C MET A 158 6.69 -5.08 1.28
N ASN A 159 7.41 -6.16 0.94
CA ASN A 159 7.11 -6.95 -0.25
C ASN A 159 6.93 -8.44 0.09
N MET A 160 5.67 -8.85 0.30
CA MET A 160 5.31 -10.24 0.57
C MET A 160 5.64 -11.18 -0.61
N ALA A 161 5.42 -10.73 -1.85
CA ALA A 161 5.71 -11.53 -3.04
C ALA A 161 7.19 -11.88 -3.19
N GLN A 162 8.08 -10.92 -2.86
CA GLN A 162 9.52 -11.13 -2.88
C GLN A 162 9.97 -12.11 -1.80
N GLY A 163 9.44 -11.98 -0.58
CA GLY A 163 9.75 -12.88 0.54
C GLY A 163 9.36 -14.32 0.24
N ILE A 164 8.15 -14.53 -0.28
CA ILE A 164 7.65 -15.85 -0.67
C ILE A 164 8.50 -16.43 -1.82
N ALA A 165 8.79 -15.64 -2.86
CA ALA A 165 9.58 -16.12 -3.99
C ALA A 165 11.02 -16.52 -3.61
N LEU A 166 11.69 -15.75 -2.75
CA LEU A 166 13.00 -16.09 -2.21
C LEU A 166 12.96 -17.43 -1.45
N TYR A 167 11.95 -17.57 -0.60
CA TYR A 167 11.76 -18.76 0.20
C TYR A 167 11.56 -20.01 -0.65
N LEU A 168 10.63 -19.97 -1.63
CA LEU A 168 10.38 -21.10 -2.54
C LEU A 168 11.61 -21.43 -3.41
N SER A 169 12.31 -20.40 -3.91
CA SER A 169 13.48 -20.59 -4.77
C SER A 169 14.66 -21.21 -4.02
N LEU A 170 14.92 -20.76 -2.79
CA LEU A 170 15.95 -21.34 -1.93
C LEU A 170 15.64 -22.79 -1.57
N TYR A 171 14.37 -23.09 -1.28
CA TYR A 171 13.95 -24.46 -0.96
C TYR A 171 14.17 -25.41 -2.14
N LYS A 172 13.80 -24.96 -3.35
CA LYS A 172 14.04 -25.72 -4.58
C LYS A 172 15.55 -25.94 -4.82
N GLU A 173 16.38 -24.94 -4.59
CA GLU A 173 17.83 -25.05 -4.79
C GLU A 173 18.48 -26.03 -3.80
N VAL A 174 18.10 -25.96 -2.51
CA VAL A 174 18.71 -26.78 -1.46
C VAL A 174 18.20 -28.23 -1.48
N TYR A 175 16.90 -28.43 -1.73
CA TYR A 175 16.25 -29.73 -1.58
C TYR A 175 15.80 -30.36 -2.91
N GLY A 176 15.98 -29.64 -4.02
CA GLY A 176 15.67 -30.11 -5.37
C GLY A 176 14.22 -29.89 -5.80
N VAL A 177 13.95 -30.24 -7.06
CA VAL A 177 12.59 -30.29 -7.61
C VAL A 177 11.82 -31.42 -6.92
N GLY A 178 10.59 -31.14 -6.50
CA GLY A 178 9.71 -32.05 -5.76
C GLY A 178 9.75 -31.85 -4.24
N ALA A 179 10.57 -30.91 -3.75
CA ALA A 179 10.76 -30.71 -2.31
C ALA A 179 9.47 -30.28 -1.60
N THR A 180 9.19 -30.86 -0.44
CA THR A 180 8.12 -30.44 0.46
C THR A 180 8.48 -29.10 1.09
N VAL A 181 7.71 -28.05 0.80
CA VAL A 181 8.01 -26.68 1.24
C VAL A 181 7.06 -26.25 2.34
N PRO A 182 7.59 -25.83 3.51
CA PRO A 182 6.72 -25.41 4.58
C PRO A 182 5.91 -24.15 4.30
N PHE A 183 4.68 -24.06 4.77
CA PHE A 183 4.00 -22.76 4.81
C PHE A 183 4.76 -21.82 5.75
N PRO A 184 5.16 -20.60 5.30
CA PRO A 184 5.88 -19.65 6.13
C PRO A 184 4.92 -18.82 7.00
N GLY A 185 3.89 -19.47 7.57
CA GLY A 185 2.91 -18.89 8.50
C GLY A 185 2.49 -19.89 9.59
N PHE A 186 1.62 -19.47 10.50
CA PHE A 186 0.94 -20.40 11.42
C PHE A 186 -0.31 -21.02 10.76
N GLU A 187 -0.77 -22.16 11.27
CA GLU A 187 -1.94 -22.86 10.72
C GLU A 187 -3.22 -22.00 10.74
N HIS A 188 -3.45 -21.21 11.78
CA HIS A 188 -4.58 -20.27 11.76
C HIS A 188 -4.45 -19.22 10.65
N GLY A 189 -3.28 -18.59 10.47
CA GLY A 189 -3.02 -17.64 9.37
C GLY A 189 -3.15 -18.27 7.98
N TYR A 190 -2.87 -19.57 7.83
CA TYR A 190 -3.17 -20.32 6.61
C TYR A 190 -4.68 -20.43 6.33
N ASN A 191 -5.49 -20.54 7.38
CA ASN A 191 -6.94 -20.68 7.29
C ASN A 191 -7.68 -19.33 7.34
N SER A 192 -7.00 -18.24 7.70
CA SER A 192 -7.56 -16.89 7.77
C SER A 192 -7.77 -16.29 6.40
N THR A 193 -8.82 -15.48 6.27
CA THR A 193 -9.21 -14.88 5.01
C THR A 193 -8.84 -13.40 4.95
N HIS A 194 -7.94 -13.07 4.04
CA HIS A 194 -7.47 -11.71 3.79
C HIS A 194 -7.91 -11.20 2.42
N SER A 195 -7.55 -9.99 2.02
CA SER A 195 -7.88 -9.46 0.69
C SER A 195 -6.73 -8.60 0.18
N ASP A 196 -5.60 -9.25 -0.12
CA ASP A 196 -4.40 -8.59 -0.62
C ASP A 196 -4.70 -7.67 -1.82
N THR A 197 -3.90 -6.62 -1.99
CA THR A 197 -4.08 -5.64 -3.07
C THR A 197 -2.93 -5.76 -4.06
N PHE A 198 -3.20 -6.13 -5.31
CA PHE A 198 -2.18 -6.04 -6.35
C PHE A 198 -1.85 -4.58 -6.67
N GLN A 199 -0.55 -4.25 -6.74
CA GLN A 199 -0.07 -2.87 -6.93
C GLN A 199 -0.64 -2.18 -8.18
N ASP A 200 -0.89 -2.92 -9.27
CA ASP A 200 -1.39 -2.30 -10.50
C ASP A 200 -2.87 -1.95 -10.36
N ILE A 201 -3.64 -2.70 -9.56
CA ILE A 201 -5.02 -2.33 -9.23
C ILE A 201 -5.06 -1.11 -8.33
N LEU A 202 -4.18 -1.09 -7.32
CA LEU A 202 -4.02 0.07 -6.45
C LEU A 202 -3.74 1.33 -7.29
N ALA A 203 -2.73 1.28 -8.16
CA ALA A 203 -2.41 2.40 -9.05
C ALA A 203 -3.57 2.80 -9.96
N ARG A 204 -4.35 1.84 -10.48
CA ARG A 204 -5.53 2.14 -11.31
C ARG A 204 -6.66 2.79 -10.51
N MET A 205 -6.87 2.38 -9.27
CA MET A 205 -7.85 3.03 -8.37
C MET A 205 -7.40 4.44 -8.01
N GLU A 206 -6.12 4.65 -7.72
CA GLU A 206 -5.54 5.98 -7.47
C GLU A 206 -5.73 6.91 -8.68
N ILE A 207 -5.41 6.43 -9.89
CA ILE A 207 -5.61 7.19 -11.14
C ILE A 207 -7.10 7.45 -11.38
N TYR A 208 -7.96 6.48 -11.10
CA TYR A 208 -9.41 6.64 -11.21
C TYR A 208 -9.91 7.76 -10.30
N ALA A 209 -9.55 7.73 -9.02
CA ALA A 209 -9.91 8.78 -8.07
C ALA A 209 -9.38 10.15 -8.50
N ALA A 210 -8.12 10.21 -8.93
CA ALA A 210 -7.46 11.41 -9.40
C ALA A 210 -8.18 12.05 -10.59
N THR A 211 -8.66 11.24 -11.53
CA THR A 211 -9.34 11.70 -12.75
C THR A 211 -10.86 11.87 -12.60
N ASN A 212 -11.43 11.52 -11.44
CA ASN A 212 -12.86 11.65 -11.13
C ASN A 212 -13.11 12.46 -9.83
N PRO A 213 -12.54 13.67 -9.66
CA PRO A 213 -12.62 14.42 -8.39
C PRO A 213 -14.05 14.79 -7.99
N LYS A 214 -14.98 14.92 -8.95
CA LYS A 214 -16.40 15.15 -8.65
C LYS A 214 -17.06 13.99 -7.90
N LYS A 215 -16.55 12.77 -8.07
CA LYS A 215 -17.08 11.55 -7.42
C LYS A 215 -16.23 11.11 -6.23
N CYS A 216 -14.91 11.28 -6.34
CA CYS A 216 -13.94 10.71 -5.41
C CYS A 216 -13.28 11.74 -4.51
N GLY A 217 -13.31 13.02 -4.87
CA GLY A 217 -12.68 14.09 -4.11
C GLY A 217 -13.44 14.42 -2.82
N ASN A 218 -13.15 15.61 -2.29
CA ASN A 218 -13.70 16.18 -1.07
C ASN A 218 -13.49 15.29 0.16
N GLY A 219 -12.31 14.69 0.28
CA GLY A 219 -11.99 13.77 1.38
C GLY A 219 -12.64 12.39 1.22
N GLY A 220 -12.94 11.96 -0.02
CA GLY A 220 -13.40 10.61 -0.26
C GLY A 220 -12.40 9.57 0.25
N ILE A 221 -12.90 8.48 0.80
CA ILE A 221 -12.11 7.36 1.34
C ILE A 221 -12.56 6.11 0.61
N PHE A 222 -11.61 5.35 0.05
CA PHE A 222 -11.91 4.13 -0.69
C PHE A 222 -10.97 2.99 -0.33
N ASN A 223 -11.56 1.85 0.00
CA ASN A 223 -10.87 0.59 0.11
C ASN A 223 -10.54 0.03 -1.28
N ILE A 224 -9.40 -0.64 -1.39
CA ILE A 224 -9.04 -1.37 -2.59
C ILE A 224 -8.33 -2.67 -2.25
N ALA A 225 -8.88 -3.77 -2.75
CA ALA A 225 -8.41 -5.12 -2.52
C ALA A 225 -8.79 -6.00 -3.72
N ASP A 226 -8.12 -7.13 -3.86
CA ASP A 226 -8.49 -8.13 -4.85
C ASP A 226 -9.57 -9.07 -4.27
N ASP A 227 -10.50 -9.52 -5.11
CA ASP A 227 -11.62 -10.40 -4.69
C ASP A 227 -11.19 -11.87 -4.44
N PHE A 228 -9.93 -12.22 -4.71
CA PHE A 228 -9.47 -13.60 -4.88
C PHE A 228 -9.43 -14.46 -3.61
N VAL A 229 -8.93 -13.90 -2.49
CA VAL A 229 -8.60 -14.70 -1.29
C VAL A 229 -9.87 -15.20 -0.59
N LYS A 230 -11.00 -14.50 -0.74
CA LYS A 230 -12.32 -14.98 -0.28
C LYS A 230 -12.75 -16.29 -0.95
N GLU A 231 -12.14 -16.64 -2.09
CA GLU A 231 -12.55 -17.77 -2.94
C GLU A 231 -11.47 -18.88 -3.08
N ASN A 232 -10.23 -18.72 -2.59
CA ASN A 232 -9.09 -19.48 -3.14
C ASN A 232 -7.98 -19.98 -2.17
N SER A 233 -8.32 -20.71 -1.09
CA SER A 233 -7.32 -21.45 -0.28
C SER A 233 -6.53 -22.51 -1.08
N LYS A 234 -7.08 -23.00 -2.20
CA LYS A 234 -6.44 -24.00 -3.09
C LYS A 234 -5.28 -23.45 -3.92
N THR A 235 -5.15 -22.14 -4.03
CA THR A 235 -4.13 -21.50 -4.88
C THR A 235 -2.73 -21.64 -4.32
N TRP A 236 -2.56 -21.70 -3.00
CA TRP A 236 -1.27 -22.09 -2.42
C TRP A 236 -0.80 -23.44 -2.99
N GLY A 237 -1.70 -24.42 -3.05
CA GLY A 237 -1.47 -25.71 -3.71
C GLY A 237 -1.07 -25.57 -5.17
N ALA A 238 -1.75 -24.71 -5.94
CA ALA A 238 -1.41 -24.48 -7.35
C ALA A 238 -0.04 -23.78 -7.54
N MET A 239 0.36 -22.88 -6.64
CA MET A 239 1.69 -22.26 -6.67
C MET A 239 2.78 -23.28 -6.33
N VAL A 240 2.54 -24.07 -5.29
CA VAL A 240 3.39 -25.18 -4.86
C VAL A 240 3.56 -26.19 -6.01
N GLU A 241 2.48 -26.59 -6.67
CA GLU A 241 2.50 -27.50 -7.83
C GLU A 241 3.21 -26.91 -9.06
N LYS A 242 2.94 -25.65 -9.43
CA LYS A 242 3.59 -24.97 -10.56
C LYS A 242 5.11 -24.88 -10.43
N HIS A 243 5.61 -24.80 -9.20
CA HIS A 243 7.05 -24.76 -8.91
C HIS A 243 7.63 -26.13 -8.55
N GLY A 244 6.82 -27.20 -8.63
CA GLY A 244 7.21 -28.58 -8.37
C GLY A 244 7.56 -28.81 -6.91
N LEU A 245 6.78 -28.28 -5.98
CA LEU A 245 6.99 -28.36 -4.54
C LEU A 245 5.83 -29.16 -3.92
N ASP A 246 6.01 -29.76 -2.75
CA ASP A 246 4.99 -30.54 -2.03
C ASP A 246 4.42 -29.74 -0.82
N PRO A 247 3.09 -29.61 -0.67
CA PRO A 247 2.47 -28.73 0.33
C PRO A 247 2.56 -29.21 1.79
N ALA A 248 3.08 -30.40 2.08
CA ALA A 248 3.01 -31.00 3.42
C ALA A 248 3.99 -30.44 4.50
N GLY A 249 4.65 -29.30 4.27
CA GLY A 249 5.63 -28.77 5.21
C GLY A 249 4.99 -27.78 6.19
N MET A 250 5.25 -27.94 7.48
CA MET A 250 5.01 -26.90 8.47
C MET A 250 6.21 -26.94 9.41
N LYS A 251 7.01 -25.86 9.44
CA LYS A 251 7.67 -25.28 10.63
C LYS A 251 8.91 -24.41 10.29
N PHE A 252 8.81 -23.15 10.76
CA PHE A 252 9.84 -22.17 11.20
C PHE A 252 10.79 -21.44 10.22
N GLN A 253 10.87 -20.11 10.47
CA GLN A 253 11.92 -19.08 10.24
C GLN A 253 12.33 -18.76 8.75
N ASN A 254 12.51 -17.52 8.20
CA ASN A 254 12.74 -16.13 8.65
C ASN A 254 11.72 -15.11 8.04
N TRP A 255 11.11 -14.25 8.88
CA TRP A 255 9.71 -13.86 8.71
C TRP A 255 9.45 -12.34 8.78
N ALA A 256 10.07 -11.49 9.59
CA ALA A 256 9.65 -10.08 9.89
C ALA A 256 8.39 -9.48 9.17
N HIS A 257 8.42 -9.13 7.87
CA HIS A 257 7.21 -8.67 7.15
C HIS A 257 6.26 -9.80 6.73
N VAL A 258 6.78 -10.95 6.27
CA VAL A 258 6.01 -12.18 6.07
C VAL A 258 5.44 -12.69 7.41
N HIS A 259 6.11 -12.48 8.55
CA HIS A 259 5.63 -12.70 9.91
C HIS A 259 4.53 -11.71 10.21
N PHE A 260 4.77 -10.43 9.93
CA PHE A 260 3.78 -9.40 10.16
C PHE A 260 2.48 -9.75 9.43
N MET A 261 2.56 -10.16 8.16
CA MET A 261 1.40 -10.50 7.35
C MET A 261 0.79 -11.89 7.62
N LEU A 262 1.61 -12.93 7.84
CA LEU A 262 1.15 -14.32 7.98
C LEU A 262 1.07 -14.83 9.44
N VAL A 263 1.54 -14.03 10.41
CA VAL A 263 1.64 -14.40 11.84
C VAL A 263 1.18 -13.29 12.80
N GLN A 264 1.25 -12.01 12.43
CA GLN A 264 0.67 -10.94 13.26
C GLN A 264 -0.67 -10.46 12.71
N PHE A 265 -0.89 -10.62 11.41
CA PHE A 265 -2.11 -10.33 10.68
C PHE A 265 -2.81 -11.64 10.28
N ASP A 266 -2.78 -12.66 11.11
CA ASP A 266 -3.34 -13.99 10.84
C ASP A 266 -4.83 -14.10 11.21
N PHE A 267 -5.60 -13.04 11.01
CA PHE A 267 -7.03 -12.95 11.28
C PHE A 267 -7.78 -12.43 10.07
N ASP A 268 -9.10 -12.66 10.04
CA ASP A 268 -9.96 -12.21 8.95
C ASP A 268 -9.91 -10.68 8.83
N ARG A 269 -9.74 -10.16 7.60
CA ARG A 269 -9.57 -8.72 7.36
C ARG A 269 -10.04 -8.24 5.98
N GLN A 270 -11.02 -8.90 5.39
CA GLN A 270 -11.48 -8.61 4.03
C GLN A 270 -12.08 -7.21 3.92
N TYR A 271 -11.80 -6.52 2.82
CA TYR A 271 -12.34 -5.18 2.57
C TYR A 271 -13.68 -5.24 1.85
N ASP A 272 -14.60 -4.34 2.19
CA ASP A 272 -15.81 -4.07 1.41
C ASP A 272 -15.45 -3.15 0.23
N LEU A 273 -15.75 -3.56 -1.00
CA LEU A 273 -15.46 -2.80 -2.22
C LEU A 273 -16.67 -2.05 -2.78
N SER A 274 -17.83 -2.11 -2.11
CA SER A 274 -19.09 -1.56 -2.63
C SER A 274 -18.96 -0.08 -2.96
N ARG A 275 -18.26 0.69 -2.11
CA ARG A 275 -18.04 2.12 -2.33
C ARG A 275 -17.20 2.42 -3.57
N ALA A 276 -16.17 1.61 -3.86
CA ALA A 276 -15.40 1.71 -5.10
C ALA A 276 -16.26 1.36 -6.33
N ARG A 277 -17.17 0.37 -6.21
CA ARG A 277 -18.09 0.01 -7.29
C ARG A 277 -19.16 1.09 -7.54
N GLU A 278 -19.69 1.70 -6.48
CA GLU A 278 -20.67 2.78 -6.54
C GLU A 278 -20.16 4.00 -7.31
N VAL A 279 -18.87 4.35 -7.18
CA VAL A 279 -18.29 5.46 -7.96
C VAL A 279 -17.98 5.09 -9.41
N GLY A 280 -17.94 3.79 -9.72
CA GLY A 280 -17.76 3.24 -11.07
C GLY A 280 -16.40 2.59 -11.34
N PHE A 281 -15.59 2.33 -10.30
CA PHE A 281 -14.36 1.55 -10.45
C PHE A 281 -14.69 0.06 -10.45
N MET A 282 -14.68 -0.57 -11.63
CA MET A 282 -15.13 -1.96 -11.82
C MET A 282 -13.99 -2.97 -12.06
N GLU A 283 -12.74 -2.49 -12.05
CA GLU A 283 -11.59 -3.37 -12.33
C GLU A 283 -11.35 -4.40 -11.23
N LYS A 284 -10.85 -5.56 -11.67
CA LYS A 284 -10.53 -6.72 -10.85
C LYS A 284 -9.29 -7.42 -11.41
N VAL A 285 -8.52 -8.05 -10.55
CA VAL A 285 -7.39 -8.89 -10.93
C VAL A 285 -7.45 -10.13 -10.07
N ASP A 286 -7.09 -11.23 -10.68
CA ASP A 286 -6.81 -12.45 -9.97
C ASP A 286 -5.51 -12.25 -9.17
N THR A 287 -5.58 -12.36 -7.83
CA THR A 287 -4.41 -12.12 -6.97
C THR A 287 -3.24 -13.03 -7.33
N ALA A 288 -3.50 -14.31 -7.66
CA ALA A 288 -2.43 -15.22 -8.08
C ALA A 288 -1.74 -14.72 -9.35
N LYS A 289 -2.51 -14.24 -10.33
CA LYS A 289 -1.99 -13.55 -11.51
C LYS A 289 -1.17 -12.31 -11.12
N GLY A 290 -1.58 -11.56 -10.10
CA GLY A 290 -0.80 -10.46 -9.52
C GLY A 290 0.57 -10.92 -9.00
N TYR A 291 0.60 -11.98 -8.18
CA TYR A 291 1.84 -12.60 -7.71
C TYR A 291 2.73 -13.09 -8.86
N PHE A 292 2.17 -13.83 -9.82
CA PHE A 292 2.93 -14.32 -10.98
C PHE A 292 3.49 -13.18 -11.83
N THR A 293 2.71 -12.12 -12.05
CA THR A 293 3.17 -10.94 -12.78
C THR A 293 4.31 -10.24 -12.04
N ALA A 294 4.21 -10.10 -10.71
CA ALA A 294 5.29 -9.55 -9.89
C ALA A 294 6.56 -10.42 -10.00
N TRP A 295 6.44 -11.74 -9.96
CA TRP A 295 7.57 -12.65 -10.12
C TRP A 295 8.18 -12.61 -11.53
N ASP A 296 7.36 -12.55 -12.57
CA ASP A 296 7.84 -12.40 -13.95
C ASP A 296 8.62 -11.08 -14.13
N ARG A 297 8.15 -9.98 -13.51
CA ARG A 297 8.89 -8.70 -13.45
C ARG A 297 10.21 -8.83 -12.69
N MET A 298 10.24 -9.56 -11.57
CA MET A 298 11.46 -9.82 -10.80
C MET A 298 12.47 -10.68 -11.57
N LYS A 299 12.03 -11.70 -12.33
CA LYS A 299 12.89 -12.47 -13.23
C LYS A 299 13.44 -11.62 -14.38
N ALA A 300 12.60 -10.81 -15.01
CA ALA A 300 13.04 -9.88 -16.05
C ALA A 300 14.09 -8.88 -15.51
N ALA A 301 13.96 -8.48 -14.24
CA ALA A 301 14.93 -7.66 -13.52
C ALA A 301 16.14 -8.43 -12.95
N LYS A 302 16.27 -9.74 -13.20
CA LYS A 302 17.35 -10.63 -12.74
C LYS A 302 17.51 -10.69 -11.21
N ILE A 303 16.42 -10.51 -10.47
CA ILE A 303 16.38 -10.67 -9.01
C ILE A 303 16.25 -12.15 -8.63
N PHE A 304 15.57 -12.92 -9.47
CA PHE A 304 15.51 -14.39 -9.43
C PHE A 304 16.04 -14.96 -10.76
N PRO A 305 16.47 -16.24 -10.78
CA PRO A 305 16.70 -16.97 -12.03
C PRO A 305 15.48 -16.99 -12.95
#